data_AF-A0AAW2FQ73-F1
#
_entry.id   AF-A0AAW2FQ73-F1
#
_cell.length_a   1.000
_cell.length_b   1.000
_cell.length_c   1.000
_cell.angle_alpha   90.00
_cell.angle_beta   90.00
_cell.angle_gamma   90.00
#
_symmetry.space_group_name_H-M   'P 1'
#
loop_
_entity.id
_entity.type
_entity.pdbx_description
1 polymer ?
#
loop_
_entity_poly.entity_id
_entity_poly.type
_entity_poly.pdbx_seq_one_letter_code
_entity_poly.pdbx_strand_id
1 'polypeptide(L)'
;MLRGVLFHLLMSAVGILLGVSAFFVLFIVQGNHDVGFWSILTGALAGVCFHLHWVKGKETLERWHTRVTLRNLNVVGFVSAVTGFTALIWYLFLTFYYKIPLEPVSESTIISAVWSMICGKWGILLMFYSNKYELLVYEGASPILTDSV
;
A
#
# COMPACT_ATOMS: atom_id res chain seq x y z
N MET A 1 6.30 22.00 4.65
CA MET A 1 6.33 20.70 3.91
C MET A 1 6.89 19.54 4.73
N LEU A 2 7.99 19.72 5.48
CA LEU A 2 8.69 18.65 6.23
C LEU A 2 7.81 17.86 7.23
N ARG A 3 6.95 18.54 8.01
CA ARG A 3 6.08 17.91 9.03
C ARG A 3 5.06 16.94 8.44
N GLY A 4 4.55 17.23 7.24
CA GLY A 4 3.61 16.34 6.53
C GLY A 4 4.31 15.10 5.97
N VAL A 5 5.54 15.25 5.45
CA VAL A 5 6.34 14.12 4.98
C VAL A 5 6.69 13.19 6.14
N LEU A 6 7.12 13.74 7.28
CA LEU A 6 7.45 12.94 8.48
C LEU A 6 6.25 12.13 8.98
N PHE A 7 5.05 12.71 8.98
CA PHE A 7 3.83 12.01 9.37
C PHE A 7 3.54 10.80 8.47
N HIS A 8 3.60 10.97 7.14
CA HIS A 8 3.39 9.87 6.20
C HIS A 8 4.47 8.80 6.29
N LEU A 9 5.70 9.20 6.61
CA LEU A 9 6.83 8.30 6.81
C LEU A 9 6.63 7.41 8.04
N LEU A 10 6.24 8.01 9.18
CA LEU A 10 5.90 7.29 10.41
C LEU A 10 4.73 6.32 10.20
N MET A 11 3.66 6.79 9.54
CA MET A 11 2.51 5.94 9.22
C MET A 11 2.88 4.75 8.34
N SER A 12 3.77 4.95 7.37
CA SER A 12 4.27 3.87 6.50
C SER A 12 5.16 2.90 7.27
N ALA A 13 6.02 3.40 8.17
CA ALA A 13 6.85 2.56 9.03
C ALA A 13 6.01 1.68 9.98
N VAL A 14 4.96 2.24 10.58
CA VAL A 14 3.99 1.46 11.38
C VAL A 14 3.31 0.41 10.52
N GLY A 15 2.93 0.76 9.28
CA GLY A 15 2.37 -0.20 8.32
C GLY A 15 3.28 -1.39 8.04
N ILE A 16 4.58 -1.17 7.86
CA ILE A 16 5.58 -2.23 7.66
C ILE A 16 5.67 -3.12 8.91
N LEU A 17 5.82 -2.51 10.09
CA LEU A 17 5.94 -3.24 11.35
C LEU A 17 4.71 -4.10 11.62
N LEU A 18 3.51 -3.57 11.39
CA LEU A 18 2.25 -4.30 11.55
C LEU A 18 2.10 -5.43 10.52
N GLY A 19 2.46 -5.19 9.26
CA GLY A 19 2.41 -6.24 8.23
C GLY A 19 3.36 -7.40 8.54
N VAL A 20 4.60 -7.10 8.94
CA VAL A 20 5.59 -8.11 9.31
C VAL A 20 5.19 -8.84 10.59
N SER A 21 4.74 -8.12 11.63
CA SER A 21 4.33 -8.77 12.88
C SER A 21 3.12 -9.68 12.69
N ALA A 22 2.14 -9.25 11.89
CA ALA A 22 0.98 -10.07 11.56
C ALA A 22 1.33 -11.31 10.74
N PHE A 23 2.31 -11.23 9.86
CA PHE A 23 2.83 -12.42 9.17
C PHE A 23 3.39 -13.44 10.18
N PHE A 24 4.20 -13.00 11.14
CA PHE A 24 4.73 -13.96 12.14
C PHE A 24 3.63 -14.49 13.08
N VAL A 25 2.74 -13.63 13.56
CA VAL A 25 1.73 -14.05 14.55
C VAL A 25 0.58 -14.82 13.90
N LEU A 26 -0.06 -14.27 12.87
CA LEU A 26 -1.30 -14.83 12.33
C LEU A 26 -1.04 -15.97 11.35
N PHE A 27 0.10 -15.98 10.66
CA PHE A 27 0.47 -17.07 9.78
C PHE A 27 1.30 -18.15 10.46
N ILE A 28 2.41 -17.83 11.11
CA ILE A 28 3.27 -18.88 11.71
C ILE A 28 2.65 -19.45 12.98
N VAL A 29 2.11 -18.62 13.88
CA VAL A 29 1.56 -19.13 15.15
C VAL A 29 0.12 -19.66 14.97
N GLN A 30 -0.72 -18.96 14.20
CA GLN A 30 -2.14 -19.30 14.06
C GLN A 30 -2.47 -20.08 12.79
N GLY A 31 -1.53 -20.30 11.88
CA GLY A 31 -1.70 -21.15 10.70
C GLY A 31 -2.60 -20.58 9.60
N ASN A 32 -2.98 -19.30 9.64
CA ASN A 32 -3.84 -18.71 8.61
C ASN A 32 -3.00 -18.25 7.40
N HIS A 33 -2.97 -19.10 6.36
CA HIS A 33 -2.22 -18.89 5.12
C HIS A 33 -2.65 -17.64 4.34
N ASP A 34 -3.96 -17.40 4.25
CA ASP A 34 -4.52 -16.23 3.56
C ASP A 34 -4.04 -14.93 4.22
N VAL A 35 -4.17 -14.85 5.55
CA VAL A 35 -3.73 -13.68 6.32
C VAL A 35 -2.21 -13.46 6.19
N GLY A 36 -1.43 -14.54 6.18
CA GLY A 36 0.01 -14.47 5.90
C GLY A 36 0.31 -13.79 4.56
N PHE A 37 -0.35 -14.24 3.50
CA PHE A 37 -0.17 -13.64 2.17
C PHE A 37 -0.55 -12.15 2.15
N TRP A 38 -1.71 -11.78 2.70
CA TRP A 38 -2.17 -10.39 2.69
C TRP A 38 -1.34 -9.46 3.60
N SER A 39 -0.84 -9.96 4.72
CA SER A 39 -0.03 -9.18 5.66
C SER A 39 1.37 -8.87 5.11
N ILE A 40 2.03 -9.81 4.45
CA ILE A 40 3.34 -9.56 3.84
C ILE A 40 3.22 -8.63 2.62
N LEU A 41 2.17 -8.80 1.81
CA LEU A 41 1.91 -7.92 0.68
C LEU A 41 1.61 -6.48 1.15
N THR A 42 0.84 -6.35 2.23
CA THR A 42 0.62 -5.08 2.92
C THR A 42 1.93 -4.42 3.36
N GLY A 43 2.81 -5.19 4.01
CA GLY A 43 4.12 -4.70 4.46
C GLY A 43 5.00 -4.25 3.31
N ALA A 44 5.01 -4.99 2.20
CA ALA A 44 5.74 -4.62 0.99
C ALA A 44 5.23 -3.31 0.38
N LEU A 45 3.91 -3.16 0.20
CA LEU A 45 3.31 -1.92 -0.33
C LEU A 45 3.57 -0.72 0.58
N ALA A 46 3.46 -0.91 1.90
CA ALA A 46 3.82 0.11 2.88
C ALA A 46 5.32 0.49 2.80
N GLY A 47 6.20 -0.47 2.54
CA GLY A 47 7.63 -0.27 2.30
C GLY A 47 7.92 0.58 1.07
N VAL A 48 7.25 0.30 -0.05
CA VAL A 48 7.35 1.13 -1.26
C VAL A 48 6.84 2.54 -1.00
N CYS A 49 5.70 2.68 -0.29
CA CYS A 49 5.18 3.99 0.12
C CYS A 49 6.18 4.74 1.01
N PHE A 50 6.81 4.06 1.97
CA PHE A 50 7.84 4.63 2.84
C PHE A 50 9.01 5.16 2.02
N HIS A 51 9.52 4.35 1.07
CA HIS A 51 10.61 4.76 0.19
C HIS A 51 10.24 6.01 -0.62
N LEU A 52 9.02 6.05 -1.18
CA LEU A 52 8.54 7.18 -1.97
C LEU A 52 8.48 8.48 -1.14
N HIS A 53 8.00 8.41 0.10
CA HIS A 53 7.95 9.55 1.01
C HIS A 53 9.35 9.99 1.46
N TRP A 54 10.26 9.03 1.70
CA TRP A 54 11.65 9.30 2.06
C TRP A 54 12.38 10.05 0.96
N VAL A 55 12.30 9.57 -0.28
CA VAL A 55 12.93 10.20 -1.44
C VAL A 55 12.38 11.61 -1.66
N LYS A 56 11.06 11.80 -1.53
CA LYS A 56 10.45 13.13 -1.57
C LYS A 56 10.97 14.05 -0.46
N GLY A 57 11.12 13.56 0.76
CA GLY A 57 11.64 14.33 1.90
C GLY A 57 13.07 14.82 1.71
N LYS A 58 13.85 14.16 0.85
CA LYS A 58 15.21 14.57 0.48
C LYS A 58 15.28 15.44 -0.78
N GLU A 59 14.14 15.82 -1.38
CA GLU A 59 14.08 16.61 -2.63
C GLU A 59 14.88 15.98 -3.80
N THR A 60 15.14 14.68 -3.75
CA THR A 60 15.93 13.95 -4.77
C THR A 60 15.05 13.09 -5.67
N LEU A 61 13.77 13.44 -5.76
CA LEU A 61 12.74 12.70 -6.50
C LEU A 61 13.12 12.53 -7.97
N GLU A 62 13.58 13.60 -8.63
CA GLU A 62 13.99 13.59 -10.03
C GLU A 62 15.28 12.79 -10.29
N ARG A 63 16.12 12.63 -9.26
CA ARG A 63 17.37 11.86 -9.36
C ARG A 63 17.16 10.35 -9.20
N TRP A 64 16.18 9.95 -8.41
CA TRP A 64 15.91 8.55 -8.09
C TRP A 64 14.80 7.92 -8.94
N HIS A 65 13.80 8.71 -9.35
CA HIS A 65 12.65 8.20 -10.07
C HIS A 65 12.44 8.90 -11.41
N THR A 66 12.38 8.08 -12.46
CA THR A 66 11.88 8.51 -13.77
C THR A 66 10.36 8.40 -13.80
N ARG A 67 9.73 9.13 -14.74
CA ARG A 67 8.29 9.06 -15.01
C ARG A 67 7.80 7.62 -15.22
N VAL A 68 8.60 6.79 -15.90
CA VAL A 68 8.27 5.39 -16.17
C VAL A 68 8.17 4.59 -14.87
N THR A 69 9.10 4.78 -13.94
CA THR A 69 9.07 4.08 -12.65
C THR A 69 7.86 4.49 -11.82
N LEU A 70 7.52 5.78 -11.76
CA LEU A 70 6.34 6.27 -11.03
C LEU A 70 5.03 5.74 -11.64
N ARG A 71 4.94 5.68 -12.97
CA ARG A 71 3.79 5.10 -13.66
C ARG A 71 3.65 3.60 -13.39
N ASN A 72 4.75 2.86 -13.35
CA ASN A 72 4.72 1.44 -12.99
C ASN A 72 4.24 1.23 -11.53
N LEU A 73 4.71 2.06 -10.59
CA LEU A 73 4.25 2.02 -9.20
C LEU A 73 2.76 2.37 -9.06
N ASN A 74 2.27 3.31 -9.88
CA ASN A 74 0.85 3.64 -9.96
C ASN A 74 0.02 2.40 -10.38
N VAL A 75 0.45 1.69 -11.44
CA VAL A 75 -0.21 0.45 -11.89
C VAL A 75 -0.17 -0.63 -10.81
N VAL A 76 0.96 -0.82 -10.13
CA VAL A 76 1.08 -1.77 -9.01
C VAL A 76 0.11 -1.41 -7.89
N GLY A 77 0.02 -0.13 -7.53
CA GLY A 77 -0.94 0.36 -6.53
C GLY A 77 -2.39 0.11 -6.94
N PHE A 78 -2.74 0.38 -8.19
CA PHE A 78 -4.07 0.14 -8.75
C PHE A 78 -4.44 -1.35 -8.73
N VAL A 79 -3.58 -2.22 -9.25
CA VAL A 79 -3.81 -3.67 -9.25
C VAL A 79 -3.98 -4.19 -7.82
N SER A 80 -3.08 -3.77 -6.91
CA SER A 80 -3.16 -4.16 -5.50
C SER A 80 -4.45 -3.69 -4.82
N ALA A 81 -4.92 -2.48 -5.15
CA ALA A 81 -6.20 -1.97 -4.67
C ALA A 81 -7.36 -2.84 -5.15
N VAL A 82 -7.45 -3.08 -6.46
CA VAL A 82 -8.52 -3.91 -7.05
C VAL A 82 -8.50 -5.30 -6.44
N THR A 83 -7.36 -5.98 -6.42
CA THR A 83 -7.26 -7.33 -5.86
C THR A 83 -7.60 -7.37 -4.37
N GLY A 84 -7.16 -6.39 -3.58
CA GLY A 84 -7.48 -6.31 -2.15
C GLY A 84 -8.99 -6.14 -1.87
N PHE A 85 -9.67 -5.28 -2.63
CA PHE A 85 -11.12 -5.08 -2.49
C PHE A 85 -11.94 -6.24 -3.05
N THR A 86 -11.52 -6.85 -4.17
CA THR A 86 -12.14 -8.08 -4.68
C THR A 86 -12.03 -9.21 -3.66
N ALA A 87 -10.85 -9.40 -3.05
CA ALA A 87 -10.63 -10.38 -2.01
C ALA A 87 -11.45 -10.08 -0.74
N LEU A 88 -11.58 -8.80 -0.36
CA LEU A 88 -12.45 -8.38 0.76
C LEU A 88 -13.89 -8.85 0.53
N ILE A 89 -14.46 -8.54 -0.65
CA ILE A 89 -15.83 -8.95 -0.98
C ILE A 89 -15.96 -10.47 -0.96
N TRP A 90 -14.98 -11.18 -1.51
CA TRP A 90 -14.96 -12.64 -1.52
C TRP A 90 -14.93 -13.26 -0.12
N TYR A 91 -14.01 -12.83 0.74
CA TYR A 91 -13.91 -13.36 2.10
C TYR A 91 -15.12 -12.97 2.97
N LEU A 92 -15.70 -11.78 2.78
CA LEU A 92 -16.95 -11.42 3.44
C LEU A 92 -18.10 -12.33 2.98
N PHE A 93 -18.21 -12.58 1.67
CA PHE A 93 -19.18 -13.51 1.13
C PHE A 93 -19.03 -14.90 1.78
N LEU A 94 -17.81 -15.46 1.82
CA LEU A 94 -17.55 -16.75 2.47
C LEU A 94 -17.95 -16.74 3.95
N THR A 95 -17.58 -15.69 4.68
CA THR A 95 -17.88 -15.54 6.11
C THR A 95 -19.39 -15.57 6.36
N PHE A 96 -20.17 -14.77 5.61
CA PHE A 96 -21.61 -14.67 5.82
C PHE A 96 -22.39 -15.86 5.25
N TYR A 97 -21.97 -16.39 4.11
CA TYR A 97 -22.65 -17.50 3.45
C TYR A 97 -22.45 -18.82 4.21
N TYR A 98 -21.21 -19.14 4.57
CA TYR A 98 -20.87 -20.37 5.30
C TYR A 98 -20.92 -20.20 6.82
N LYS A 99 -21.21 -18.99 7.32
CA LYS A 99 -21.23 -18.66 8.76
C LYS A 99 -19.93 -19.07 9.47
N ILE A 100 -18.80 -18.80 8.83
CA ILE A 100 -17.48 -19.14 9.36
C ILE A 100 -17.25 -18.32 10.64
N PRO A 101 -17.00 -18.98 11.79
CA PRO A 101 -16.79 -18.28 13.04
C PRO A 101 -15.47 -17.50 13.04
N LEU A 102 -15.38 -16.51 13.93
CA LEU A 102 -14.15 -15.72 14.11
C LEU A 102 -13.00 -16.58 14.65
N GLU A 103 -13.32 -17.56 15.49
CA GLU A 103 -12.39 -18.50 16.09
C GLU A 103 -12.72 -19.94 15.66
N PRO A 104 -11.71 -20.79 15.39
CA PRO A 104 -10.28 -20.52 15.49
C PRO A 104 -9.74 -19.62 14.35
N VAL A 105 -8.72 -18.79 14.64
CA VAL A 105 -8.20 -17.82 13.66
C VAL A 105 -7.62 -18.48 12.40
N SER A 106 -7.15 -19.72 12.51
CA SER A 106 -6.66 -20.53 11.37
C SER A 106 -7.64 -20.59 10.20
N GLU A 107 -8.94 -20.65 10.50
CA GLU A 107 -10.03 -20.79 9.52
C GLU A 107 -10.80 -19.49 9.28
N SER A 108 -10.47 -18.44 10.01
CA SER A 108 -11.24 -17.21 10.09
C SER A 108 -11.08 -16.36 8.84
N THR A 109 -12.06 -16.46 7.93
CA THR A 109 -12.10 -15.67 6.69
C THR A 109 -12.34 -14.19 6.93
N ILE A 110 -12.94 -13.81 8.07
CA ILE A 110 -13.14 -12.39 8.41
C ILE A 110 -11.82 -11.69 8.70
N ILE A 111 -10.84 -12.39 9.28
CA ILE A 111 -9.49 -11.85 9.51
C ILE A 111 -8.76 -11.69 8.16
N SER A 112 -8.90 -12.67 7.25
CA SER A 112 -8.41 -12.54 5.87
C SER A 112 -9.01 -11.34 5.14
N ALA A 113 -10.31 -11.10 5.33
CA ALA A 113 -11.03 -9.95 4.76
C ALA A 113 -10.47 -8.60 5.26
N VAL A 114 -10.20 -8.50 6.56
CA VAL A 114 -9.59 -7.28 7.14
C VAL A 114 -8.20 -7.04 6.54
N TRP A 115 -7.37 -8.07 6.44
CA TRP A 115 -6.03 -7.92 5.89
C TRP A 115 -6.02 -7.61 4.39
N SER A 116 -6.93 -8.18 3.61
CA SER A 116 -7.07 -7.83 2.19
C SER A 116 -7.55 -6.39 2.01
N MET A 117 -8.43 -5.89 2.88
CA MET A 117 -8.83 -4.47 2.91
C MET A 117 -7.65 -3.55 3.25
N ILE A 118 -6.85 -3.90 4.27
CA ILE A 118 -5.66 -3.12 4.63
C ILE A 118 -4.68 -3.08 3.46
N CYS A 119 -4.44 -4.22 2.81
CA CYS A 119 -3.63 -4.31 1.60
C CYS A 119 -4.17 -3.38 0.50
N GLY A 120 -5.48 -3.45 0.22
CA GLY A 120 -6.15 -2.60 -0.76
C GLY A 120 -6.00 -1.11 -0.45
N LYS A 121 -6.13 -0.70 0.81
CA LYS A 121 -5.88 0.67 1.27
C LYS A 121 -4.46 1.14 0.95
N TRP A 122 -3.45 0.31 1.21
CA TRP A 122 -2.07 0.64 0.86
C TRP A 122 -1.85 0.70 -0.65
N GLY A 123 -2.53 -0.13 -1.43
CA GLY A 123 -2.59 -0.02 -2.89
C GLY A 123 -3.11 1.32 -3.37
N ILE A 124 -4.25 1.80 -2.81
CA ILE A 124 -4.81 3.12 -3.13
C ILE A 124 -3.83 4.24 -2.78
N LEU A 125 -3.21 4.18 -1.60
CA LEU A 125 -2.24 5.19 -1.18
C LEU A 125 -1.04 5.22 -2.13
N LEU A 126 -0.50 4.06 -2.51
CA LEU A 126 0.60 3.97 -3.46
C LEU A 126 0.20 4.56 -4.83
N MET A 127 -0.99 4.23 -5.31
CA MET A 127 -1.55 4.77 -6.56
C MET A 127 -1.61 6.30 -6.52
N PHE A 128 -2.19 6.85 -5.45
CA PHE A 128 -2.37 8.28 -5.26
C PHE A 128 -1.03 9.03 -5.20
N TYR A 129 -0.09 8.57 -4.37
CA TYR A 129 1.20 9.25 -4.22
C TYR A 129 2.08 9.11 -5.45
N SER A 130 2.05 7.96 -6.13
CA SER A 130 2.82 7.76 -7.36
C SER A 130 2.32 8.69 -8.47
N ASN A 131 1.01 8.82 -8.66
CA ASN A 131 0.43 9.77 -9.62
C ASN A 131 0.76 11.23 -9.26
N LYS A 132 0.57 11.60 -7.98
CA LYS A 132 0.89 12.95 -7.51
C LYS A 132 2.35 13.31 -7.74
N TYR A 133 3.26 12.38 -7.55
CA TYR A 133 4.70 12.62 -7.74
C TYR A 133 5.08 12.62 -9.21
N GLU A 134 4.39 11.84 -10.05
CA GLU A 134 4.54 11.92 -11.51
C GLU A 134 4.20 13.32 -12.05
N LEU A 135 3.09 13.90 -11.57
CA LEU A 135 2.67 15.26 -11.95
C LEU A 135 3.69 16.31 -11.50
N LEU A 136 4.22 16.21 -10.27
CA LEU A 136 5.23 17.15 -9.78
C LEU A 136 6.53 17.09 -10.59
N VAL A 137 6.98 15.90 -10.98
CA VAL A 137 8.16 15.75 -11.85
C VAL A 137 7.90 16.31 -13.25
N TYR A 138 6.67 16.18 -13.76
CA TYR A 138 6.28 16.76 -15.06
C TYR A 138 6.27 18.29 -15.05
N GLU A 139 5.71 18.90 -13.99
CA GLU A 139 5.68 20.35 -13.79
C GLU A 139 7.10 20.91 -13.57
N GLY A 140 7.93 20.23 -12.76
CA GLY A 140 9.33 20.62 -12.52
C GLY A 140 10.21 20.53 -13.77
N ALA A 141 9.96 19.55 -14.64
CA ALA A 141 10.65 19.40 -15.92
C ALA A 141 10.17 20.37 -17.02
N SER A 142 9.10 21.13 -16.78
CA SER A 142 8.58 22.15 -17.70
C SER A 142 8.82 23.59 -17.17
N PRO A 143 10.05 24.01 -16.83
CA PRO A 143 10.27 25.42 -16.54
C PRO A 143 10.18 26.18 -17.88
N ILE A 144 9.37 27.25 -17.91
CA ILE A 144 9.35 28.30 -18.96
C ILE A 144 8.52 27.95 -20.22
N LEU A 145 7.20 28.17 -20.15
CA LEU A 145 6.40 28.64 -21.30
C LEU A 145 5.51 29.85 -20.94
N THR A 146 5.72 30.49 -19.78
CA THR A 146 4.91 31.63 -19.33
C THR A 146 5.60 32.99 -19.41
N ASP A 147 6.85 33.06 -19.90
CA ASP A 147 7.57 34.35 -20.09
C ASP A 147 7.75 34.71 -21.57
N SER A 148 6.73 34.46 -22.39
CA SER A 148 6.68 34.99 -23.75
C SER A 148 5.25 35.38 -24.13
N VAL A 149 4.80 36.55 -23.66
CA VAL A 149 4.16 37.65 -24.43
C VAL A 149 4.10 38.88 -23.54
#